data_AF-A0A7V8CVP0-F1
#
_entry.id   AF-A0A7V8CVP0-F1
#
_cell.length_a   1.000
_cell.length_b   1.000
_cell.length_c   1.000
_cell.angle_alpha   90.00
_cell.angle_beta   90.00
_cell.angle_gamma   90.00
#
_symmetry.space_group_name_H-M   'P 1'
#
loop_
_entity.id
_entity.type
_entity.pdbx_description
1 polymer ?
#
loop_
_entity_poly.entity_id
_entity_poly.type
_entity_poly.pdbx_seq_one_letter_code
_entity_poly.pdbx_strand_id
1 'polypeptide(L)'
;MPRPTVLIAAGLGLLGGLAFLGRPARIQSAVITRVADDPTPSAELALTYTRGRRPDAVIVDIRSGNASGSLTADGDEDRITIPLSGALDDLPSIHLLASSRIGGRLWERSYFFTGRVPIPA
;
A
#
# COMPACT_ATOMS: atom_id res chain seq x y z
N MET A 1 54.49 -11.80 -17.98
CA MET A 1 53.31 -11.20 -18.66
C MET A 1 52.03 -11.73 -18.02
N PRO A 2 51.39 -11.03 -17.07
CA PRO A 2 50.07 -11.40 -16.57
C PRO A 2 48.95 -10.72 -17.38
N ARG A 3 47.93 -11.50 -17.76
CA ARG A 3 46.74 -11.07 -18.52
C ARG A 3 45.77 -10.29 -17.63
N PRO A 4 45.13 -9.20 -18.12
CA PRO A 4 44.06 -8.53 -17.41
C PRO A 4 42.73 -9.25 -17.69
N THR A 5 42.07 -9.77 -16.67
CA THR A 5 40.69 -10.27 -16.83
C THR A 5 39.93 -10.13 -15.52
N VAL A 6 39.45 -8.93 -15.21
CA VAL A 6 38.17 -8.77 -14.48
C VAL A 6 37.60 -7.39 -14.83
N LEU A 7 36.77 -7.30 -15.87
CA LEU A 7 35.92 -6.13 -16.13
C LEU A 7 34.61 -6.56 -16.81
N ILE A 8 33.99 -7.64 -16.31
CA ILE A 8 32.65 -8.08 -16.74
C ILE A 8 31.89 -8.61 -15.52
N ALA A 9 31.71 -7.78 -14.50
CA ALA A 9 30.83 -8.13 -13.36
C ALA A 9 29.92 -6.96 -12.95
N ALA A 10 30.32 -5.72 -13.24
CA ALA A 10 29.53 -4.53 -12.91
C ALA A 10 28.28 -4.34 -13.79
N GLY A 11 28.27 -4.85 -15.04
CA GLY A 11 27.18 -4.60 -15.99
C GLY A 11 25.88 -5.36 -15.68
N LEU A 12 25.97 -6.59 -15.15
CA LEU A 12 24.80 -7.44 -14.89
C LEU A 12 24.10 -7.09 -13.56
N GLY A 13 24.84 -6.65 -12.54
CA GLY A 13 24.26 -6.21 -11.28
C GLY A 13 23.44 -4.92 -11.40
N LEU A 14 23.92 -3.97 -12.23
CA LEU A 14 23.23 -2.72 -12.51
C LEU A 14 21.94 -2.91 -13.32
N LEU A 15 21.96 -3.78 -14.34
CA LEU A 15 20.77 -4.10 -15.14
C LEU A 15 19.69 -4.84 -14.32
N GLY A 16 20.12 -5.75 -13.43
CA GLY A 16 19.22 -6.43 -12.48
C GLY A 16 18.54 -5.44 -11.54
N GLY A 17 19.28 -4.50 -10.96
CA GLY A 17 18.73 -3.46 -10.08
C GLY A 17 17.78 -2.48 -10.77
N LEU A 18 18.09 -2.08 -12.01
CA LEU A 18 17.24 -1.22 -12.84
C LEU A 18 15.93 -1.89 -13.25
N ALA A 19 15.94 -3.20 -13.49
CA ALA A 19 14.72 -3.95 -13.83
C ALA A 19 13.68 -3.97 -12.70
N PHE A 20 14.10 -3.79 -11.44
CA PHE A 20 13.20 -3.69 -10.28
C PHE A 20 12.55 -2.30 -10.14
N LEU A 21 13.26 -1.24 -10.50
CA LEU A 21 12.74 0.14 -10.42
C LEU A 21 11.60 0.40 -11.43
N GLY A 22 11.59 -0.31 -12.56
CA GLY A 22 10.54 -0.17 -13.58
C GLY A 22 9.22 -0.90 -13.27
N ARG A 23 9.20 -1.78 -12.26
CA ARG A 23 8.00 -2.58 -11.95
C ARG A 23 7.13 -1.86 -10.90
N PRO A 24 5.81 -1.75 -11.11
CA PRO A 24 4.93 -1.20 -10.08
C PRO A 24 4.93 -2.11 -8.84
N ALA A 25 5.12 -1.51 -7.68
CA ALA A 25 4.92 -2.12 -6.38
C ALA A 25 3.45 -2.54 -6.24
N ARG A 26 3.22 -3.61 -5.49
CA ARG A 26 1.87 -4.11 -5.17
C ARG A 26 1.63 -3.95 -3.68
N ILE A 27 0.38 -3.70 -3.31
CA ILE A 27 -0.03 -3.73 -1.91
C ILE A 27 -0.06 -5.20 -1.48
N GLN A 28 0.79 -5.54 -0.52
CA GLN A 28 0.93 -6.90 0.01
C GLN A 28 -0.01 -7.14 1.19
N SER A 29 -0.22 -6.12 2.04
CA SER A 29 -1.13 -6.19 3.17
C SER A 29 -1.68 -4.82 3.52
N ALA A 30 -2.89 -4.79 4.07
CA ALA A 30 -3.50 -3.63 4.71
C ALA A 30 -4.04 -4.06 6.08
N VAL A 31 -3.59 -3.40 7.16
CA VAL A 31 -3.91 -3.78 8.55
C VAL A 31 -4.35 -2.56 9.33
N ILE A 32 -5.51 -2.63 9.99
CA ILE A 32 -5.94 -1.59 10.93
C ILE A 32 -5.12 -1.76 12.20
N THR A 33 -4.37 -0.71 12.55
CA THR A 33 -3.43 -0.70 13.67
C THR A 33 -3.97 0.03 14.89
N ARG A 34 -4.90 0.96 14.67
CA ARG A 34 -5.58 1.71 15.71
C ARG A 34 -6.96 2.13 15.25
N VAL A 35 -7.91 2.15 16.17
CA VAL A 35 -9.22 2.78 16.00
C VAL A 35 -9.35 3.84 17.08
N ALA A 36 -9.89 5.00 16.72
CA ALA A 36 -10.27 6.04 17.68
C ALA A 36 -11.74 6.33 17.48
N ASP A 37 -12.53 6.28 18.56
CA ASP A 37 -13.99 6.41 18.49
C ASP A 37 -14.51 7.82 18.85
N ASP A 38 -13.65 8.71 19.34
CA ASP A 38 -14.03 10.04 19.85
C ASP A 38 -12.90 11.08 19.59
N PRO A 39 -13.18 12.32 19.13
CA PRO A 39 -14.49 12.91 18.79
C PRO A 39 -14.93 12.69 17.34
N THR A 40 -14.08 12.09 16.51
CA THR A 40 -14.43 11.70 15.15
C THR A 40 -13.90 10.30 14.94
N PRO A 41 -14.78 9.30 14.75
CA PRO A 41 -14.37 7.94 14.49
C PRO A 41 -13.35 7.87 13.35
N SER A 42 -12.25 7.15 13.57
CA SER A 42 -11.20 6.99 12.56
C SER A 42 -10.43 5.69 12.74
N ALA A 43 -9.88 5.18 11.64
CA ALA A 43 -9.01 4.01 11.62
C ALA A 43 -7.63 4.37 11.05
N GLU A 44 -6.57 4.05 11.79
CA GLU A 44 -5.20 4.10 11.28
C GLU A 44 -4.89 2.78 10.58
N LEU A 45 -4.68 2.85 9.26
CA LEU A 45 -4.37 1.71 8.41
C LEU A 45 -2.88 1.71 8.03
N ALA A 46 -2.19 0.61 8.31
CA ALA A 46 -0.84 0.38 7.84
C ALA A 46 -0.85 -0.42 6.54
N LEU A 47 -0.13 0.08 5.54
CA LEU A 47 0.02 -0.52 4.21
C LEU A 47 1.44 -1.06 4.05
N THR A 48 1.55 -2.29 3.57
CA THR A 48 2.84 -2.89 3.19
C THR A 48 2.88 -3.09 1.70
N TYR A 49 3.98 -2.72 1.07
CA TYR A 49 4.16 -2.82 -0.36
C TYR A 49 5.31 -3.76 -0.70
N THR A 50 5.19 -4.47 -1.83
CA THR A 50 6.33 -5.17 -2.41
C THR A 50 7.38 -4.17 -2.90
N ARG A 51 8.61 -4.64 -3.13
CA ARG A 51 9.61 -3.83 -3.83
C ARG A 51 9.13 -3.44 -5.23
N GLY A 52 9.42 -2.20 -5.63
CA GLY A 52 9.04 -1.63 -6.93
C GLY A 52 8.74 -0.13 -6.81
N ARG A 53 8.33 0.50 -7.91
CA ARG A 53 7.82 1.87 -7.91
C ARG A 53 6.45 1.91 -7.24
N ARG A 54 6.30 2.71 -6.19
CA ARG A 54 5.01 2.91 -5.51
C ARG A 54 3.93 3.43 -6.47
N PRO A 55 2.65 3.12 -6.23
CA PRO A 55 1.57 3.76 -6.96
C PRO A 55 1.64 5.29 -6.78
N ASP A 56 1.02 6.02 -7.70
CA ASP A 56 0.95 7.48 -7.57
C ASP A 56 -0.11 7.86 -6.52
N ALA A 57 -1.23 7.12 -6.48
CA ALA A 57 -2.27 7.31 -5.47
C ALA A 57 -2.94 5.98 -5.10
N VAL A 58 -3.49 5.91 -3.89
CA VAL A 58 -4.29 4.80 -3.40
C VAL A 58 -5.60 5.32 -2.84
N ILE A 59 -6.71 4.76 -3.29
CA ILE A 59 -8.03 4.96 -2.71
C ILE A 59 -8.31 3.78 -1.80
N VAL A 60 -8.76 4.05 -0.59
CA VAL A 60 -9.06 3.04 0.42
C VAL A 60 -10.49 3.19 0.88
N ASP A 61 -11.25 2.10 0.84
CA ASP A 61 -12.59 1.98 1.40
C ASP A 61 -12.58 0.96 2.54
N ILE A 62 -13.12 1.34 3.69
CA ILE A 62 -13.36 0.47 4.83
C ILE A 62 -14.87 0.29 5.00
N ARG A 63 -15.32 -0.94 5.26
CA ARG A 63 -16.71 -1.25 5.64
C ARG A 63 -16.75 -2.29 6.75
N SER A 64 -17.53 -2.02 7.80
CA SER A 64 -17.75 -2.91 8.95
C SER A 64 -19.14 -2.68 9.52
N GLY A 65 -20.06 -3.63 9.36
CA GLY A 65 -21.45 -3.45 9.79
C GLY A 65 -22.05 -2.15 9.23
N ASN A 66 -22.38 -1.20 10.11
CA ASN A 66 -22.93 0.12 9.76
C ASN A 66 -21.85 1.22 9.58
N ALA A 67 -20.59 0.94 9.92
CA ALA A 67 -19.49 1.87 9.77
C ALA A 67 -18.83 1.76 8.40
N SER A 68 -18.47 2.90 7.83
CA SER A 68 -17.72 2.99 6.59
C SER A 68 -16.79 4.20 6.60
N GLY A 69 -15.71 4.11 5.82
CA GLY A 69 -14.78 5.21 5.61
C GLY A 69 -14.17 5.11 4.22
N SER A 70 -13.80 6.26 3.67
CA SER A 70 -13.07 6.31 2.40
C SER A 70 -12.06 7.45 2.43
N LEU A 71 -10.88 7.21 1.86
CA LEU A 71 -9.84 8.21 1.72
C LEU A 71 -9.00 7.93 0.48
N THR A 72 -8.60 9.00 -0.20
CA THR A 72 -7.53 8.98 -1.20
C THR A 72 -6.25 9.50 -0.55
N ALA A 73 -5.18 8.72 -0.64
CA ALA A 73 -3.86 9.07 -0.12
C ALA A 73 -2.79 8.94 -1.22
N ASP A 74 -1.64 9.58 -0.99
CA ASP A 74 -0.49 9.40 -1.86
C ASP A 74 0.04 7.96 -1.75
N GLY A 75 0.52 7.39 -2.85
CA GLY A 75 0.86 5.97 -2.90
C GLY A 75 2.18 5.59 -2.20
N ASP A 76 2.93 6.57 -1.72
CA ASP A 76 4.11 6.40 -0.88
C ASP A 76 3.82 6.43 0.64
N GLU A 77 2.58 6.75 1.04
CA GLU A 77 2.16 6.66 2.42
C GLU A 77 2.05 5.18 2.88
N ASP A 78 2.82 4.83 3.92
CA ASP A 78 2.75 3.50 4.56
C ASP A 78 1.70 3.46 5.70
N ARG A 79 1.21 4.63 6.14
CA ARG A 79 0.20 4.77 7.18
C ARG A 79 -0.76 5.89 6.86
N ILE A 80 -2.05 5.58 6.92
CA ILE A 80 -3.12 6.52 6.59
C ILE A 80 -4.18 6.50 7.69
N THR A 81 -4.75 7.67 8.00
CA THR A 81 -5.86 7.79 8.97
C THR A 81 -7.15 8.05 8.20
N ILE A 82 -8.05 7.09 8.23
CA ILE A 82 -9.30 7.12 7.48
C ILE A 82 -10.43 7.53 8.43
N PRO A 83 -11.14 8.65 8.17
CA PRO A 83 -12.32 9.00 8.94
C PRO A 83 -13.43 7.97 8.67
N LEU A 84 -14.16 7.62 9.73
CA LEU A 84 -15.25 6.65 9.71
C LEU A 84 -16.58 7.34 10.04
N SER A 85 -17.66 6.81 9.48
CA SER A 85 -19.03 7.23 9.79
C SER A 85 -19.56 6.69 11.12
N GLY A 86 -18.87 5.71 11.72
CA GLY A 86 -19.26 5.05 12.96
C GLY A 86 -18.16 4.14 13.51
N ALA A 87 -18.44 3.46 14.63
CA ALA A 87 -17.53 2.54 15.29
C ALA A 87 -17.38 1.21 14.53
N LEU A 88 -16.18 0.61 14.56
CA LEU A 88 -15.92 -0.68 13.93
C LEU A 88 -16.30 -1.82 14.90
N ASP A 89 -17.53 -2.29 14.80
CA ASP A 89 -18.08 -3.31 15.73
C ASP A 89 -17.90 -4.77 15.24
N ASP A 90 -17.52 -4.94 13.97
CA ASP A 90 -17.41 -6.22 13.27
C ASP A 90 -16.03 -6.39 12.63
N LEU A 91 -15.79 -7.53 11.97
CA LEU A 91 -14.59 -7.76 11.19
C LEU A 91 -14.60 -6.89 9.91
N PRO A 92 -13.73 -5.88 9.77
CA PRO A 92 -13.80 -4.92 8.68
C PRO A 92 -13.33 -5.53 7.36
N SER A 93 -14.02 -5.16 6.29
CA SER A 93 -13.54 -5.34 4.91
C SER A 93 -12.83 -4.07 4.45
N ILE A 94 -11.67 -4.24 3.81
CA ILE A 94 -10.84 -3.16 3.31
C ILE A 94 -10.65 -3.39 1.80
N HIS A 95 -11.13 -2.45 1.00
CA HIS A 95 -10.93 -2.43 -0.44
C HIS A 95 -9.96 -1.32 -0.79
N LEU A 96 -8.94 -1.62 -1.61
CA LEU A 96 -7.97 -0.63 -2.06
C LEU A 96 -7.92 -0.60 -3.58
N LEU A 97 -7.90 0.59 -4.16
CA LEU A 97 -7.61 0.84 -5.57
C LEU A 97 -6.30 1.62 -5.68
N ALA A 98 -5.24 0.96 -6.14
CA ALA A 98 -3.96 1.60 -6.41
C ALA A 98 -3.88 2.02 -7.88
N SER A 99 -3.48 3.27 -8.12
CA SER A 99 -3.32 3.82 -9.47
C SER A 99 -1.86 4.20 -9.75
N SER A 100 -1.40 4.06 -10.99
CA SER A 100 -0.03 4.38 -11.39
C SER A 100 0.03 4.83 -12.85
N ARG A 101 0.84 5.83 -13.15
CA ARG A 101 1.11 6.30 -14.50
C ARG A 101 2.46 5.78 -14.97
N ILE A 102 2.44 4.86 -15.93
CA ILE A 102 3.66 4.24 -16.49
C ILE A 102 3.65 4.47 -17.99
N GLY A 103 4.66 5.19 -18.50
CA GLY A 103 4.77 5.54 -19.91
C GLY A 103 3.57 6.35 -20.43
N GLY A 104 3.03 7.25 -19.60
CA GLY A 104 1.87 8.09 -19.93
C GLY A 104 0.50 7.40 -19.78
N ARG A 105 0.45 6.07 -19.66
CA ARG A 105 -0.78 5.30 -19.48
C ARG A 105 -1.11 5.11 -18.00
N LEU A 106 -2.40 5.23 -17.66
CA LEU A 106 -2.92 4.92 -16.33
C LEU A 106 -3.08 3.40 -16.18
N TRP A 107 -2.63 2.89 -15.04
CA TRP A 107 -2.77 1.51 -14.60
C TRP A 107 -3.45 1.48 -13.24
N GLU A 108 -4.43 0.61 -13.09
CA GLU A 108 -5.19 0.46 -11.85
C GLU A 108 -5.15 -0.98 -11.37
N ARG A 109 -5.14 -1.16 -10.06
CA ARG A 109 -5.21 -2.47 -9.42
C ARG A 109 -6.06 -2.41 -8.15
N SER A 110 -7.02 -3.32 -8.06
CA SER A 110 -7.86 -3.50 -6.88
C SER A 110 -7.31 -4.60 -5.97
N TYR A 111 -7.44 -4.38 -4.67
CA TYR A 111 -7.06 -5.33 -3.62
C TYR A 111 -8.17 -5.42 -2.58
N PHE A 112 -8.38 -6.62 -2.04
CA PHE A 112 -9.37 -6.87 -1.01
C PHE A 112 -8.68 -7.55 0.17
N PHE A 113 -8.86 -6.98 1.35
CA PHE A 113 -8.36 -7.51 2.61
C PHE A 113 -9.49 -7.57 3.62
N THR A 114 -9.35 -8.49 4.57
CA THR A 114 -10.17 -8.52 5.76
C THR A 114 -9.29 -8.08 6.92
N GLY A 115 -9.62 -6.93 7.52
CA GLY A 115 -8.89 -6.39 8.64
C GLY A 115 -9.27 -7.11 9.94
N ARG A 116 -8.39 -7.07 10.93
CA ARG A 116 -8.73 -7.36 12.32
C ARG A 116 -8.79 -6.04 13.07
N VAL A 117 -9.80 -5.85 13.91
CA VAL A 117 -9.87 -4.70 14.81
C VAL A 117 -8.94 -4.99 15.99
N PRO A 118 -7.94 -4.15 16.29
CA PRO A 118 -7.18 -4.28 17.53
C PRO A 118 -8.12 -4.01 18.71
N ILE A 119 -8.22 -4.97 19.62
CA ILE A 119 -9.01 -4.79 20.85
C ILE A 119 -8.29 -3.73 21.69
N PRO A 120 -8.95 -2.62 22.07
CA PRO A 120 -8.37 -1.68 23.01
C PRO A 120 -8.13 -2.39 24.35
N ALA A 121 -6.92 -2.26 24.88
CA ALA A 121 -6.52 -2.82 26.18
C ALA A 121 -7.17 -2.09 27.35
#